data_AF-A0A434MYU4-F1
#
_entry.id   AF-A0A434MYU4-F1
#
_cell.length_a   1.000
_cell.length_b   1.000
_cell.length_c   1.000
_cell.angle_alpha   90.00
_cell.angle_beta   90.00
_cell.angle_gamma   90.00
#
_symmetry.space_group_name_H-M   'P 1'
#
loop_
_entity.id
_entity.type
_entity.pdbx_description
1 polymer ?
#
loop_
_entity_poly.entity_id
_entity_poly.type
_entity_poly.pdbx_seq_one_letter_code
_entity_poly.pdbx_strand_id
1 'polypeptide(L)'
;MTLPVPSFSPAMLRLFLHARCRHAHFSHLAEGSPSGARKSPAKRELDRLRKLAGITNNDMHSAWMGWLPTPETRVRVWAVFGHFPTDFGITLTHGGQDNG
;
A
#
# COMPACT_ATOMS: atom_id res chain seq x y z
N MET A 1 22.20 -20.79 -4.91
CA MET A 1 21.00 -20.49 -4.10
C MET A 1 20.26 -19.38 -4.80
N THR A 2 19.05 -19.63 -5.31
CA THR A 2 18.21 -18.59 -5.91
C THR A 2 17.59 -17.76 -4.80
N LEU A 3 17.73 -16.43 -4.88
CA LEU A 3 17.03 -15.55 -3.96
C LEU A 3 15.51 -15.67 -4.19
N PRO A 4 14.67 -15.62 -3.13
CA PRO A 4 13.23 -15.67 -3.29
C PRO A 4 12.75 -14.45 -4.09
N VAL A 5 11.91 -14.68 -5.10
CA VAL A 5 11.31 -13.62 -5.91
C VAL A 5 10.32 -12.82 -5.05
N PRO A 6 10.44 -11.49 -4.96
CA PRO A 6 9.52 -10.67 -4.17
C PRO A 6 8.10 -10.69 -4.75
N SER A 7 7.10 -10.67 -3.88
CA SER A 7 5.70 -10.66 -4.28
C SER A 7 5.09 -9.25 -4.19
N PHE A 8 4.64 -8.76 -5.33
CA PHE A 8 3.91 -7.51 -5.54
C PHE A 8 2.40 -7.76 -5.77
N SER A 9 1.91 -8.90 -5.28
CA SER A 9 0.50 -9.30 -5.37
C SER A 9 -0.42 -8.32 -4.62
N PRO A 10 -1.72 -8.25 -4.96
CA PRO A 10 -2.70 -7.46 -4.22
C PRO A 10 -2.77 -7.81 -2.73
N ALA A 11 -2.59 -9.09 -2.39
CA ALA A 11 -2.57 -9.57 -1.01
C ALA A 11 -1.37 -9.01 -0.22
N MET A 12 -0.17 -8.99 -0.82
CA MET A 12 1.01 -8.39 -0.21
C MET A 12 0.87 -6.88 -0.04
N LEU A 13 0.30 -6.20 -1.05
CA LEU A 13 0.03 -4.77 -0.97
C LEU A 13 -0.90 -4.44 0.19
N ARG A 14 -1.95 -5.24 0.41
CA ARG A 14 -2.83 -5.11 1.58
C ARG A 14 -2.05 -5.17 2.88
N LEU A 15 -1.15 -6.14 3.03
CA LEU A 15 -0.35 -6.28 4.26
C LEU A 15 0.50 -5.04 4.53
N PHE A 16 1.16 -4.49 3.51
CA PHE A 16 1.93 -3.25 3.63
C PHE A 16 1.06 -2.05 4.01
N LEU A 17 -0.13 -1.91 3.42
CA LEU A 17 -1.09 -0.85 3.77
C LEU A 17 -1.52 -0.93 5.24
N HIS A 18 -1.88 -2.12 5.71
CA HIS A 18 -2.25 -2.34 7.11
C HIS A 18 -1.08 -2.06 8.06
N ALA A 19 0.14 -2.53 7.72
CA ALA A 19 1.33 -2.27 8.51
C ALA A 19 1.62 -0.77 8.63
N ARG A 20 1.52 -0.02 7.53
CA ARG A 20 1.74 1.44 7.54
C ARG A 20 0.71 2.18 8.39
N CYS A 21 -0.56 1.82 8.28
CA CYS A 21 -1.62 2.42 9.08
C CYS A 21 -1.48 2.08 10.57
N ARG A 22 -1.07 0.85 10.88
CA ARG A 22 -0.80 0.39 12.25
C ARG A 22 0.39 1.16 12.85
N HIS A 23 1.47 1.31 12.11
CA HIS A 23 2.63 2.11 12.53
C HIS A 23 2.27 3.58 12.78
N ALA A 24 1.48 4.20 11.89
CA ALA A 24 0.99 5.56 12.09
C ALA A 24 0.12 5.70 13.34
N HIS A 25 -0.71 4.70 13.64
CA HIS A 25 -1.50 4.67 14.86
C HIS A 25 -0.63 4.60 16.13
N PHE A 26 0.34 3.68 16.18
CA PHE A 26 1.24 3.57 17.34
C PHE A 26 2.13 4.80 17.54
N SER A 27 2.63 5.39 16.46
CA SER A 27 3.43 6.62 16.53
C SER A 27 2.61 7.77 17.13
N HIS A 28 1.35 7.91 16.71
CA HIS A 28 0.45 8.93 17.25
C HIS A 28 0.09 8.69 18.74
N LEU A 29 0.05 7.43 19.19
CA LEU A 29 -0.13 7.11 20.62
C LEU A 29 1.12 7.46 21.43
N ALA A 30 2.31 7.17 20.90
CA ALA A 30 3.59 7.48 21.56
C ALA A 30 3.81 8.99 21.74
N GLU A 31 3.31 9.81 20.81
CA GLU A 31 3.40 11.28 20.86
C GLU A 31 2.43 11.93 21.87
N GLY A 32 1.59 11.16 22.59
CA GLY A 32 0.70 11.70 23.63
C GLY A 32 -0.41 12.62 23.10
N SER A 33 -0.76 12.48 21.82
CA SER A 33 -1.57 13.46 21.10
C SER A 33 -3.04 13.52 21.59
N PRO A 34 -3.69 14.70 21.59
CA PRO A 34 -4.99 14.90 22.26
C PRO A 34 -6.13 14.11 21.59
N SER A 35 -7.02 13.58 22.42
CA SER A 35 -8.20 12.76 22.05
C SER A 35 -9.33 13.55 21.33
N GLY A 36 -9.00 14.42 20.36
CA GLY A 36 -9.94 15.32 19.69
C GLY A 36 -10.00 15.21 18.17
N ALA A 37 -9.22 14.33 17.54
CA ALA A 37 -9.18 14.24 16.09
C ALA A 37 -10.45 13.59 15.50
N ARG A 38 -11.11 14.29 14.56
CA ARG A 38 -12.32 13.79 13.85
C ARG A 38 -12.11 12.48 13.08
N LYS A 39 -10.87 12.14 12.71
CA LYS A 39 -10.50 10.91 12.00
C LYS A 39 -9.43 10.17 12.77
N SER A 40 -9.55 8.85 12.85
CA SER A 40 -8.49 8.01 13.41
C SER A 40 -7.17 8.21 12.63
N PRO A 41 -6.01 8.11 13.28
CA PRO A 41 -4.70 8.20 12.62
C PRO A 41 -4.57 7.27 11.41
N ALA A 42 -5.11 6.06 11.51
CA ALA A 42 -5.14 5.09 10.40
C ALA A 42 -5.93 5.62 9.18
N LYS A 43 -7.12 6.22 9.38
CA LYS A 43 -7.90 6.81 8.27
C LYS A 43 -7.19 8.01 7.65
N ARG A 44 -6.52 8.82 8.47
CA ARG A 44 -5.71 9.96 7.99
C ARG A 44 -4.54 9.48 7.13
N GLU A 45 -3.86 8.42 7.57
CA GLU A 45 -2.75 7.84 6.82
C GLU A 45 -3.24 7.21 5.51
N LEU A 46 -4.36 6.49 5.51
CA LEU A 46 -4.96 5.95 4.28
C LEU A 46 -5.29 7.06 3.28
N ASP A 47 -5.90 8.16 3.73
CA ASP A 47 -6.19 9.34 2.91
C ASP A 47 -4.90 9.97 2.34
N ARG A 48 -3.83 10.01 3.14
CA ARG A 48 -2.51 10.51 2.73
C ARG A 48 -1.92 9.63 1.63
N LEU A 49 -1.87 8.32 1.85
CA LEU A 49 -1.33 7.34 0.89
C LEU A 49 -2.10 7.37 -0.43
N ARG A 50 -3.44 7.49 -0.37
CA ARG A 50 -4.29 7.58 -1.57
C ARG A 50 -3.94 8.81 -2.41
N LYS A 51 -3.78 9.97 -1.75
CA LYS A 51 -3.42 11.22 -2.43
C LYS A 51 -2.02 11.11 -3.06
N LEU A 52 -1.06 10.52 -2.35
CA LEU A 52 0.30 10.31 -2.87
C LEU A 52 0.33 9.36 -4.07
N ALA A 53 -0.48 8.29 -4.02
CA ALA A 53 -0.59 7.35 -5.13
C ALA A 53 -1.37 7.94 -6.33
N GLY A 54 -2.10 9.05 -6.13
CA GLY A 54 -2.93 9.66 -7.18
C GLY A 54 -4.04 8.72 -7.66
N ILE A 55 -4.66 7.97 -6.74
CA ILE A 55 -5.71 6.98 -7.06
C ILE A 55 -7.07 7.36 -6.46
N THR A 56 -8.14 6.73 -6.96
CA THR A 56 -9.50 6.99 -6.49
C THR A 56 -9.75 6.37 -5.10
N ASN A 57 -10.87 6.75 -4.46
CA ASN A 57 -11.29 6.08 -3.23
C ASN A 57 -11.63 4.61 -3.46
N ASN A 58 -12.22 4.27 -4.61
CA ASN A 58 -12.57 2.89 -4.95
C ASN A 58 -11.32 2.03 -5.16
N ASP A 59 -10.29 2.58 -5.80
CA ASP A 59 -8.99 1.91 -5.93
C ASP A 59 -8.34 1.70 -4.56
N MET A 60 -8.35 2.72 -3.70
CA MET A 60 -7.78 2.58 -2.35
C MET A 60 -8.55 1.56 -1.51
N HIS A 61 -9.89 1.57 -1.57
CA HIS A 61 -10.71 0.54 -0.94
C HIS A 61 -10.38 -0.84 -1.51
N SER A 62 -10.11 -0.92 -2.80
CA SER A 62 -9.73 -2.16 -3.46
C SER A 62 -8.37 -2.69 -3.03
N ALA A 63 -7.39 -1.80 -2.89
CA ALA A 63 -6.09 -2.13 -2.33
C ALA A 63 -6.21 -2.59 -0.87
N TRP A 64 -7.07 -1.94 -0.10
CA TRP A 64 -7.35 -2.30 1.29
C TRP A 64 -7.99 -3.69 1.44
N MET A 65 -8.91 -4.06 0.54
CA MET A 65 -9.50 -5.40 0.53
C MET A 65 -8.52 -6.47 0.01
N GLY A 66 -7.45 -6.06 -0.68
CA GLY A 66 -6.43 -6.94 -1.25
C GLY A 66 -6.81 -7.51 -2.60
N TRP A 67 -7.64 -6.80 -3.38
CA TRP A 67 -8.13 -7.24 -4.68
C TRP A 67 -7.78 -6.29 -5.83
N LEU A 68 -6.87 -5.32 -5.64
CA LEU A 68 -6.57 -4.27 -6.63
C LEU A 68 -6.04 -4.87 -7.95
N PRO A 69 -6.86 -4.96 -9.00
CA PRO A 69 -6.55 -5.82 -10.13
C PRO A 69 -5.67 -5.10 -11.15
N THR A 70 -5.88 -3.79 -11.31
CA THR A 70 -5.22 -2.92 -12.28
C THR A 70 -3.72 -2.77 -12.00
N PRO A 71 -2.84 -3.23 -12.91
CA PRO A 71 -1.39 -3.16 -12.74
C PRO A 71 -0.88 -1.74 -12.50
N GLU A 72 -1.36 -0.77 -13.28
CA GLU A 72 -0.91 0.62 -13.25
C GLU A 72 -1.19 1.25 -11.89
N THR A 73 -2.40 1.03 -11.37
CA THR A 73 -2.81 1.50 -10.06
C THR A 73 -1.96 0.84 -8.97
N ARG A 74 -1.65 -0.46 -9.11
CA ARG A 74 -0.83 -1.20 -8.15
C ARG A 74 0.61 -0.69 -8.11
N VAL A 75 1.21 -0.40 -9.27
CA VAL A 75 2.54 0.23 -9.35
C VAL A 75 2.55 1.56 -8.59
N ARG A 76 1.53 2.41 -8.79
CA ARG A 76 1.45 3.71 -8.09
C ARG A 76 1.41 3.56 -6.57
N VAL A 77 0.67 2.57 -6.05
CA VAL A 77 0.63 2.35 -4.59
C VAL A 77 1.96 1.80 -4.08
N TRP A 78 2.59 0.86 -4.79
CA TRP A 78 3.92 0.35 -4.43
C TRP A 78 4.99 1.45 -4.44
N ALA A 79 4.93 2.38 -5.40
CA ALA A 79 5.83 3.53 -5.48
C ALA A 79 5.73 4.44 -4.24
N VAL A 80 4.53 4.60 -3.65
CA VAL A 80 4.36 5.34 -2.38
C VAL A 80 5.11 4.67 -1.21
N PHE A 81 5.27 3.36 -1.25
CA PHE A 81 6.09 2.61 -0.29
C PHE A 81 7.58 2.59 -0.64
N GLY A 82 7.98 3.20 -1.77
CA GLY A 82 9.36 3.18 -2.24
C GLY A 82 9.80 1.84 -2.82
N HIS A 83 8.85 1.00 -3.24
CA HIS A 83 9.13 -0.27 -3.89
C HIS A 83 8.69 -0.24 -5.35
N PHE A 84 9.58 -0.59 -6.26
CA PHE A 84 9.30 -0.60 -7.69
C PHE A 84 9.49 -2.03 -8.22
N PRO A 85 8.42 -2.69 -8.71
CA PRO A 85 8.52 -4.07 -9.24
C PRO A 85 9.61 -4.24 -10.30
N THR A 86 9.83 -3.21 -11.12
CA THR A 86 10.85 -3.17 -12.17
C THR A 86 12.27 -3.31 -11.66
N ASP A 87 12.56 -2.86 -10.43
CA ASP A 87 13.90 -3.01 -9.82
C ASP A 87 14.25 -4.48 -9.55
N PHE A 88 13.25 -5.36 -9.58
CA PHE A 88 13.36 -6.79 -9.38
C PHE A 88 13.13 -7.59 -10.67
N GLY A 89 13.04 -6.92 -11.82
CA GLY A 89 12.69 -7.57 -13.09
C GLY A 89 11.24 -8.09 -13.14
N ILE A 90 10.34 -7.52 -12.33
CA ILE A 90 8.95 -7.97 -12.24
C ILE A 90 8.03 -7.03 -13.02
N THR A 91 7.21 -7.60 -13.89
CA THR A 91 6.13 -6.90 -14.60
C THR A 91 4.79 -7.24 -13.96
N LEU A 92 3.99 -6.24 -13.60
CA LEU A 92 2.68 -6.48 -13.01
C LEU A 92 1.64 -6.78 -14.09
N THR A 93 0.80 -7.78 -13.84
CA THR A 93 -0.30 -8.18 -14.73
C THR A 93 -1.63 -8.06 -14.00
N HIS A 94 -2.75 -8.17 -14.75
CA HIS A 94 -4.08 -8.06 -14.19
C HIS A 94 -4.33 -9.19 -13.18
N GLY A 95 -4.29 -8.85 -11.88
CA GLY A 95 -4.38 -9.84 -10.79
C GLY A 95 -3.08 -10.57 -10.40
N GLY A 96 -1.93 -10.32 -11.05
CA GLY A 96 -0.71 -11.08 -10.82
C GLY A 96 0.58 -10.31 -11.05
N GLN A 97 1.65 -11.06 -11.32
CA GLN A 97 2.96 -10.56 -11.72
C GLN A 97 3.69 -11.64 -12.54
N ASP A 98 4.50 -11.21 -13.49
CA ASP A 98 5.38 -12.07 -14.31
C ASP A 98 6.85 -11.68 -14.10
N ASN A 99 7.74 -12.64 -14.26
CA ASN A 99 9.18 -12.40 -14.34
C ASN A 99 9.50 -12.00 -15.79
N GLY A 100 10.11 -10.83 -15.97
CA GLY A 100 10.61 -10.35 -17.26
C GLY A 100 11.84 -11.12 -17.75
#